data_AF-K5C9F8-F1
#
_entry.id   AF-K5C9F8-F1
#
_cell.length_a   1.000
_cell.length_b   1.000
_cell.length_c   1.000
_cell.angle_alpha   90.00
_cell.angle_beta   90.00
_cell.angle_gamma   90.00
#
_symmetry.space_group_name_H-M   'P 1'
#
loop_
_entity.id
_entity.type
_entity.pdbx_description
1 polymer ?
#
loop_
_entity_poly.entity_id
_entity_poly.type
_entity_poly.pdbx_seq_one_letter_code
_entity_poly.pdbx_strand_id
1 'polypeptide(L)'
;MSDLPDSIDIVILTHPEELVPFEREEIKILKDKGTKVAYAVSYDDIKAKYDEEQITASQIQMKESSENTFDGFLREEVKKQLAYSEAFDGVIIKFNGKNPKYMTDEDRVSYEATQEVFFNTISEWEKENKNKFLSFQGKPQNIIKKEQLSRFLHIIIEFYQVTDVNKFSLTIQDCLEPGVPTDRFIMAVSTPSLDSSDTTTGYLGKELATIETAYWITSISSEYNKSGIAIDNVQNDYYQTNGTYRNIKEVINIMNPAPIK
;
A
#
# COMPACT_ATOMS: atom_id res chain seq x y z
N MET A 1 14.42 12.55 6.08
CA MET A 1 13.29 12.78 5.15
C MET A 1 13.32 14.16 4.48
N SER A 2 14.01 15.15 5.03
CA SER A 2 14.06 16.52 4.48
C SER A 2 14.58 16.65 3.03
N ASP A 3 15.40 15.70 2.60
CA ASP A 3 16.07 15.70 1.28
C ASP A 3 15.23 15.06 0.16
N LEU A 4 14.04 14.56 0.50
CA LEU A 4 13.09 14.06 -0.49
C LEU A 4 12.74 15.16 -1.50
N PRO A 5 12.59 14.83 -2.80
CA PRO A 5 12.14 15.80 -3.80
C PRO A 5 10.84 16.50 -3.39
N ASP A 6 10.80 17.82 -3.47
CA ASP A 6 9.62 18.63 -3.09
C ASP A 6 8.37 18.33 -3.92
N SER A 7 8.53 17.69 -5.09
CA SER A 7 7.44 17.28 -5.99
C SER A 7 6.78 15.96 -5.60
N ILE A 8 7.12 15.38 -4.44
CA ILE A 8 6.43 14.20 -3.90
C ILE A 8 5.14 14.63 -3.20
N ASP A 9 4.02 14.03 -3.61
CA ASP A 9 2.70 14.31 -3.05
C ASP A 9 2.48 13.65 -1.67
N ILE A 10 2.91 12.39 -1.51
CA ILE A 10 2.66 11.58 -0.30
C ILE A 10 3.91 10.77 0.06
N VAL A 11 4.31 10.82 1.34
CA VAL A 11 5.34 9.96 1.93
C VAL A 11 4.68 8.96 2.88
N ILE A 12 4.97 7.67 2.71
CA ILE A 12 4.44 6.59 3.55
C ILE A 12 5.57 6.10 4.47
N LEU A 13 5.37 6.21 5.79
CA LEU A 13 6.32 5.73 6.79
C LEU A 13 6.04 4.26 7.15
N THR A 14 7.11 3.49 7.36
CA THR A 14 7.04 2.04 7.63
C THR A 14 6.95 1.70 9.11
N HIS A 15 7.33 2.60 10.01
CA HIS A 15 7.34 2.41 11.46
C HIS A 15 6.56 3.51 12.20
N PRO A 16 5.23 3.59 12.02
CA PRO A 16 4.40 4.65 12.61
C PRO A 16 4.32 4.64 14.14
N GLU A 17 4.60 3.50 14.79
CA GLU A 17 4.50 3.28 16.23
C GLU A 17 5.60 3.97 17.05
N GLU A 18 6.76 4.24 16.44
CA GLU A 18 8.00 4.58 17.15
C GLU A 18 8.59 5.93 16.72
N LEU A 19 7.73 6.91 16.41
CA LEU A 19 8.19 8.23 15.96
C LEU A 19 9.02 8.96 17.02
N VAL A 20 10.33 9.09 16.76
CA VAL A 20 11.25 9.84 17.61
C VAL A 20 11.14 11.36 17.35
N PRO A 21 11.64 12.22 18.26
CA PRO A 21 11.41 13.67 18.15
C PRO A 21 11.85 14.30 16.82
N PHE A 22 12.96 13.84 16.24
CA PHE A 22 13.43 14.38 14.96
C PHE A 22 12.51 13.97 13.80
N GLU A 23 11.96 12.75 13.79
CA GLU A 23 11.03 12.31 12.74
C GLU A 23 9.74 13.10 12.78
N ARG A 24 9.26 13.44 13.99
CA ARG A 24 8.09 14.32 14.16
C ARG A 24 8.33 15.71 13.60
N GLU A 25 9.55 16.23 13.71
CA GLU A 25 9.91 17.52 13.13
C GLU A 25 10.04 17.42 11.60
N GLU A 26 10.65 16.37 11.08
CA GLU A 26 10.71 16.12 9.64
C GLU A 26 9.32 15.96 9.00
N ILE A 27 8.37 15.31 9.70
CA ILE A 27 6.98 15.23 9.27
C ILE A 27 6.36 16.62 9.13
N LYS A 28 6.61 17.55 10.07
CA LYS A 28 6.11 18.93 9.94
C LYS A 28 6.71 19.63 8.72
N ILE A 29 8.02 19.48 8.51
CA ILE A 29 8.72 20.07 7.36
C ILE A 29 8.11 19.59 6.04
N LEU A 30 7.82 18.28 5.92
CA LEU A 30 7.15 17.73 4.74
C LEU A 30 5.77 18.37 4.52
N LYS A 31 4.97 18.49 5.59
CA LYS A 31 3.64 19.10 5.51
C LYS A 31 3.69 20.58 5.14
N ASP A 32 4.65 21.33 5.67
CA ASP A 32 4.86 22.75 5.32
C ASP A 32 5.24 22.94 3.85
N LYS A 33 5.88 21.94 3.24
CA LYS A 33 6.16 21.89 1.79
C LYS A 33 4.96 21.42 0.95
N GLY A 34 3.85 21.03 1.58
CA GLY A 34 2.66 20.52 0.92
C GLY A 34 2.66 18.99 0.69
N THR A 35 3.70 18.28 1.13
CA THR A 35 3.76 16.81 1.07
C THR A 35 2.96 16.21 2.22
N LYS A 36 1.99 15.35 1.89
CA LYS A 36 1.22 14.61 2.89
C LYS A 36 2.03 13.45 3.43
N VAL A 37 1.77 13.06 4.68
CA VAL A 37 2.43 11.90 5.30
C VAL A 37 1.39 10.86 5.69
N ALA A 38 1.67 9.59 5.41
CA ALA A 38 0.79 8.46 5.74
C ALA A 38 1.59 7.29 6.31
N TYR A 39 0.87 6.26 6.73
CA TYR A 39 1.40 4.94 7.11
C TYR A 39 0.42 3.87 6.68
N ALA A 40 0.79 2.60 6.80
CA ALA A 40 -0.06 1.49 6.39
C ALA A 40 -0.60 0.67 7.57
N VAL A 41 -1.82 0.15 7.43
CA VAL A 41 -2.42 -0.89 8.27
C VAL A 41 -2.75 -2.08 7.38
N SER A 42 -2.19 -3.25 7.68
CA SER A 42 -2.18 -4.41 6.78
C SER A 42 -2.92 -5.59 7.35
N TYR A 43 -3.98 -6.02 6.67
CA TYR A 43 -4.71 -7.24 7.03
C TYR A 43 -3.79 -8.47 7.01
N ASP A 44 -2.97 -8.60 5.96
CA ASP A 44 -2.13 -9.77 5.76
C ASP A 44 -1.00 -9.86 6.79
N ASP A 45 -0.41 -8.72 7.20
CA ASP A 45 0.62 -8.71 8.26
C ASP A 45 0.01 -9.05 9.63
N ILE A 46 -1.21 -8.54 9.92
CA ILE A 46 -1.95 -8.89 11.14
C ILE A 46 -2.31 -10.38 11.14
N LYS A 47 -2.71 -10.94 9.99
CA LYS A 47 -3.00 -12.37 9.86
C LYS A 47 -1.75 -13.21 10.10
N ALA A 48 -0.62 -12.84 9.51
CA ALA A 48 0.65 -13.53 9.70
C ALA A 48 1.08 -13.52 11.17
N LYS A 49 1.01 -12.36 11.83
CA LYS A 49 1.30 -12.22 13.26
C LYS A 49 0.43 -13.14 14.12
N TYR A 50 -0.88 -13.18 13.86
CA TYR A 50 -1.78 -14.09 14.58
C TYR A 50 -1.38 -15.55 14.38
N ASP A 51 -1.07 -15.96 13.15
CA ASP A 51 -0.68 -17.34 12.84
C ASP A 51 0.63 -17.74 13.54
N GLU A 52 1.62 -16.84 13.60
CA GLU A 52 2.85 -17.04 14.36
C GLU A 52 2.60 -17.20 15.87
N GLU A 53 1.70 -16.40 16.44
CA GLU A 53 1.30 -16.51 17.85
C GLU A 53 0.60 -17.85 18.14
N GLN A 54 -0.26 -18.33 17.25
CA GLN A 54 -0.92 -19.64 17.39
C GLN A 54 0.08 -20.80 17.29
N ILE A 55 1.03 -20.74 16.36
CA ILE A 55 2.10 -21.74 16.23
C ILE A 55 2.94 -21.78 17.51
N THR A 56 3.33 -20.61 18.03
CA THR A 56 4.13 -20.51 19.25
C THR A 56 3.38 -21.07 20.46
N ALA A 57 2.11 -20.70 20.65
CA ALA A 57 1.26 -21.20 21.74
C ALA A 57 1.12 -22.73 21.72
N SER A 58 0.94 -23.30 20.52
CA SER A 58 0.88 -24.74 20.29
C SER A 58 2.19 -25.45 20.67
N GLN A 59 3.34 -24.87 20.33
CA GLN A 59 4.66 -25.44 20.64
C GLN A 59 4.97 -25.48 22.14
N ILE A 60 4.50 -24.50 22.91
CA ILE A 60 4.73 -24.40 24.36
C ILE A 60 3.63 -25.04 25.21
N GLN A 61 2.70 -25.80 24.61
CA GLN A 61 1.56 -26.46 25.28
C GLN A 61 0.72 -25.52 26.15
N MET A 62 0.72 -24.22 25.87
CA MET A 62 -0.23 -23.32 26.49
C MET A 62 -1.61 -23.67 25.93
N LYS A 63 -2.61 -23.81 26.81
CA LYS A 63 -3.99 -24.00 26.37
C LYS A 63 -4.36 -22.83 25.45
N GLU A 64 -4.71 -23.12 24.21
CA GLU A 64 -5.46 -22.19 23.38
C GLU A 64 -6.69 -21.76 24.18
N SER A 65 -6.74 -20.49 24.57
CA SER A 65 -7.96 -19.93 25.13
C SER A 65 -8.96 -19.82 23.99
N SER A 66 -10.12 -20.46 24.13
CA SER A 66 -11.24 -20.38 23.16
C SER A 66 -11.79 -18.96 22.96
N GLU A 67 -11.28 -17.96 23.69
CA GLU A 67 -11.57 -16.54 23.53
C GLU A 67 -10.69 -15.83 22.48
N ASN A 68 -9.57 -16.43 22.04
CA ASN A 68 -8.69 -15.87 21.02
C ASN A 68 -9.16 -16.26 19.62
N THR A 69 -10.27 -15.68 19.18
CA THR A 69 -10.65 -15.77 17.76
C THR A 69 -9.80 -14.82 16.93
N PHE A 70 -9.50 -15.19 15.67
CA PHE A 70 -8.80 -14.28 14.75
C PHE A 70 -9.55 -12.95 14.60
N ASP A 71 -10.87 -12.96 14.49
CA ASP A 71 -11.69 -11.75 14.37
C ASP A 71 -11.53 -10.80 15.59
N GLY A 72 -11.44 -11.37 16.80
CA GLY A 72 -11.16 -10.59 18.01
C GLY A 72 -9.78 -9.93 17.96
N PHE A 73 -8.76 -10.71 17.63
CA PHE A 73 -7.38 -10.23 17.49
C PHE A 73 -7.27 -9.16 16.39
N LEU A 74 -7.86 -9.41 15.22
CA LEU A 74 -7.88 -8.52 14.06
C LEU A 74 -8.46 -7.17 14.43
N ARG A 75 -9.61 -7.14 15.11
CA ARG A 75 -10.25 -5.88 15.55
C ARG A 75 -9.32 -5.06 16.45
N GLU A 76 -8.72 -5.69 17.45
CA GLU A 76 -7.89 -4.98 18.43
C GLU A 76 -6.56 -4.52 17.82
N GLU A 77 -5.93 -5.32 16.96
CA GLU A 77 -4.70 -4.92 16.28
C GLU A 77 -4.95 -3.80 15.26
N VAL A 78 -6.07 -3.84 14.53
CA VAL A 78 -6.47 -2.72 13.64
C VAL A 78 -6.70 -1.43 14.43
N LYS A 79 -7.46 -1.48 15.54
CA LYS A 79 -7.67 -0.30 16.40
C LYS A 79 -6.36 0.27 16.92
N LYS A 80 -5.47 -0.62 17.39
CA LYS A 80 -4.15 -0.24 17.89
C LYS A 80 -3.34 0.50 16.82
N GLN A 81 -3.27 -0.03 15.60
CA GLN A 81 -2.51 0.62 14.53
C GLN A 81 -3.16 1.91 14.03
N LEU A 82 -4.49 2.01 14.02
CA LEU A 82 -5.22 3.24 13.67
C LEU A 82 -5.01 4.37 14.71
N ALA A 83 -4.64 4.03 15.94
CA ALA A 83 -4.36 5.02 16.99
C ALA A 83 -3.08 5.86 16.72
N TYR A 84 -2.18 5.43 15.82
CA TYR A 84 -0.97 6.18 15.47
C TYR A 84 -1.24 7.42 14.60
N SER A 85 -2.47 7.56 14.09
CA SER A 85 -2.86 8.52 13.06
C SER A 85 -2.73 10.00 13.40
N GLU A 86 -2.51 10.38 14.65
CA GLU A 86 -2.40 11.78 15.08
C GLU A 86 -1.38 12.56 14.23
N ALA A 87 -0.18 12.01 14.05
CA ALA A 87 0.92 12.65 13.32
C ALA A 87 0.74 12.65 11.78
N PHE A 88 -0.17 11.84 11.25
CA PHE A 88 -0.29 11.54 9.82
C PHE A 88 -1.46 12.28 9.17
N ASP A 89 -1.44 12.45 7.86
CA ASP A 89 -2.54 13.03 7.07
C ASP A 89 -3.48 11.96 6.51
N GLY A 90 -3.04 10.70 6.47
CA GLY A 90 -3.87 9.59 6.02
C GLY A 90 -3.31 8.22 6.37
N VAL A 91 -4.09 7.20 6.01
CA VAL A 91 -3.77 5.79 6.26
C VAL A 91 -3.96 4.99 4.97
N ILE A 92 -2.98 4.14 4.67
CA ILE A 92 -3.03 3.16 3.59
C ILE A 92 -3.56 1.84 4.16
N ILE A 93 -4.74 1.43 3.72
CA ILE A 93 -5.34 0.16 4.13
C ILE A 93 -4.88 -0.92 3.15
N LYS A 94 -4.03 -1.84 3.62
CA LYS A 94 -3.48 -2.94 2.84
C LYS A 94 -4.34 -4.20 2.99
N PHE A 95 -4.76 -4.75 1.87
CA PHE A 95 -5.51 -6.01 1.80
C PHE A 95 -5.22 -6.75 0.49
N ASN A 96 -4.44 -7.82 0.58
CA ASN A 96 -4.28 -8.80 -0.48
C ASN A 96 -5.29 -9.94 -0.31
N GLY A 97 -5.33 -10.57 0.86
CA GLY A 97 -6.31 -11.60 1.18
C GLY A 97 -6.31 -12.80 0.22
N LYS A 98 -7.34 -13.64 0.34
CA LYS A 98 -7.56 -14.82 -0.50
C LYS A 98 -8.54 -14.49 -1.62
N ASN A 99 -8.36 -15.13 -2.78
CA ASN A 99 -9.29 -14.99 -3.89
C ASN A 99 -10.63 -15.70 -3.58
N PRO A 100 -11.75 -14.98 -3.49
CA PRO A 100 -13.04 -15.55 -3.11
C PRO A 100 -13.73 -16.34 -4.23
N LYS A 101 -13.20 -16.33 -5.47
CA LYS A 101 -13.79 -17.01 -6.64
C LYS A 101 -13.82 -18.54 -6.51
N TYR A 102 -12.91 -19.10 -5.72
CA TYR A 102 -12.74 -20.54 -5.55
C TYR A 102 -13.19 -21.05 -4.17
N MET A 103 -13.85 -20.19 -3.39
CA MET A 103 -14.39 -20.56 -2.07
C MET A 103 -15.73 -21.26 -2.21
N THR A 104 -16.04 -22.16 -1.29
CA THR A 104 -17.40 -22.67 -1.10
C THR A 104 -18.31 -21.55 -0.59
N ASP A 105 -19.63 -21.71 -0.69
CA ASP A 105 -20.58 -20.72 -0.15
C ASP A 105 -20.38 -20.51 1.36
N GLU A 106 -20.12 -21.59 2.10
CA GLU A 106 -19.90 -21.57 3.55
C GLU A 106 -18.59 -20.84 3.92
N ASP A 107 -17.49 -21.14 3.21
CA ASP A 107 -16.21 -20.46 3.39
C ASP A 107 -16.31 -18.99 3.01
N ARG A 108 -17.07 -18.68 1.96
CA ARG A 108 -17.26 -17.31 1.48
C ARG A 108 -18.01 -16.46 2.50
N VAL A 109 -19.08 -16.99 3.11
CA VAL A 109 -19.83 -16.30 4.17
C VAL A 109 -18.93 -16.01 5.37
N SER A 110 -18.14 -17.01 5.79
CA SER A 110 -17.20 -16.84 6.91
C SER A 110 -16.11 -15.82 6.58
N TYR A 111 -15.58 -15.86 5.35
CA TYR A 111 -14.56 -14.92 4.90
C TYR A 111 -15.09 -13.49 4.76
N GLU A 112 -16.34 -13.33 4.31
CA GLU A 112 -17.04 -12.05 4.29
C GLU A 112 -17.17 -11.46 5.69
N ALA A 113 -17.60 -12.26 6.68
CA ALA A 113 -17.71 -11.82 8.06
C ALA A 113 -16.36 -11.32 8.63
N THR A 114 -15.26 -12.03 8.36
CA THR A 114 -13.91 -11.59 8.76
C THR A 114 -13.49 -10.30 8.03
N GLN A 115 -13.79 -10.15 6.73
CA GLN A 115 -13.54 -8.90 6.00
C GLN A 115 -14.35 -7.74 6.61
N GLU A 116 -15.60 -7.97 7.00
CA GLU A 116 -16.42 -6.97 7.66
C GLU A 116 -15.82 -6.52 8.99
N VAL A 117 -15.24 -7.42 9.78
CA VAL A 117 -14.52 -7.03 11.01
C VAL A 117 -13.41 -6.03 10.70
N PHE A 118 -12.59 -6.30 9.67
CA PHE A 118 -11.52 -5.40 9.24
C PHE A 118 -12.07 -4.05 8.77
N PHE A 119 -12.96 -4.06 7.76
CA PHE A 119 -13.43 -2.83 7.12
C PHE A 119 -14.38 -2.01 8.00
N ASN A 120 -15.19 -2.62 8.86
CA ASN A 120 -16.06 -1.89 9.78
C ASN A 120 -15.26 -1.21 10.90
N THR A 121 -14.21 -1.86 11.40
CA THR A 121 -13.31 -1.21 12.38
C THR A 121 -12.69 0.06 11.79
N ILE A 122 -12.27 0.01 10.53
CA ILE A 122 -11.76 1.19 9.80
C ILE A 122 -12.87 2.23 9.60
N SER A 123 -14.08 1.81 9.22
CA SER A 123 -15.24 2.71 9.05
C SER A 123 -15.64 3.43 10.33
N GLU A 124 -15.52 2.77 11.48
CA GLU A 124 -15.77 3.37 12.79
C GLU A 124 -14.73 4.44 13.12
N TRP A 125 -13.46 4.13 12.91
CA TRP A 125 -12.37 5.09 13.08
C TRP A 125 -12.51 6.30 12.13
N GLU A 126 -12.87 6.07 10.88
CA GLU A 126 -13.04 7.10 9.84
C GLU A 126 -14.09 8.16 10.22
N LYS A 127 -15.17 7.75 10.89
CA LYS A 127 -16.23 8.67 11.36
C LYS A 127 -15.69 9.75 12.31
N GLU A 128 -14.70 9.41 13.13
CA GLU A 128 -14.06 10.31 14.08
C GLU A 128 -12.83 11.03 13.49
N ASN A 129 -12.35 10.60 12.32
CA ASN A 129 -11.11 11.06 11.70
C ASN A 129 -11.33 11.61 10.26
N LYS A 130 -12.41 12.37 10.06
CA LYS A 130 -12.87 12.85 8.74
C LYS A 130 -11.87 13.74 7.99
N ASN A 131 -10.88 14.29 8.69
CA ASN A 131 -9.80 15.09 8.11
C ASN A 131 -8.64 14.23 7.55
N LYS A 132 -8.63 12.92 7.82
CA LYS A 132 -7.63 11.99 7.33
C LYS A 132 -8.11 11.38 6.01
N PHE A 133 -7.20 11.22 5.05
CA PHE A 133 -7.52 10.46 3.84
C PHE A 133 -7.30 8.96 4.06
N LEU A 134 -8.04 8.14 3.30
CA LEU A 134 -7.81 6.71 3.19
C LEU A 134 -7.42 6.37 1.75
N SER A 135 -6.43 5.49 1.57
CA SER A 135 -6.15 4.84 0.29
C SER A 135 -6.11 3.34 0.48
N PHE A 136 -6.49 2.59 -0.55
CA PHE A 136 -6.40 1.14 -0.55
C PHE A 136 -5.10 0.70 -1.21
N GLN A 137 -4.47 -0.36 -0.72
CA GLN A 137 -3.38 -1.04 -1.40
C GLN A 137 -3.59 -2.56 -1.39
N GLY A 138 -3.35 -3.22 -2.52
CA GLY A 138 -3.37 -4.68 -2.63
C GLY A 138 -4.28 -5.16 -3.75
N LYS A 139 -5.13 -6.16 -3.46
CA LYS A 139 -5.95 -6.87 -4.46
C LYS A 139 -7.43 -6.51 -4.34
N PRO A 140 -7.91 -5.46 -5.05
CA PRO A 140 -9.31 -5.04 -4.94
C PRO A 140 -10.29 -6.12 -5.42
N GLN A 141 -9.88 -7.00 -6.33
CA GLN A 141 -10.67 -8.15 -6.80
C GLN A 141 -10.99 -9.16 -5.69
N ASN A 142 -10.21 -9.19 -4.59
CA ASN A 142 -10.42 -10.12 -3.48
C ASN A 142 -11.42 -9.61 -2.42
N ILE A 143 -11.80 -8.34 -2.46
CA ILE A 143 -12.80 -7.78 -1.53
C ILE A 143 -14.19 -8.29 -1.91
N ILE A 144 -14.96 -8.82 -0.96
CA ILE A 144 -16.30 -9.35 -1.26
C ILE A 144 -17.30 -8.20 -1.47
N LYS A 145 -17.34 -7.24 -0.54
CA LYS A 145 -18.21 -6.05 -0.60
C LYS A 145 -17.51 -4.88 -1.29
N LYS A 146 -17.63 -4.80 -2.62
CA LYS A 146 -16.91 -3.82 -3.46
C LYS A 146 -17.27 -2.37 -3.13
N GLU A 147 -18.44 -2.11 -2.57
CA GLU A 147 -18.85 -0.79 -2.11
C GLU A 147 -17.87 -0.17 -1.10
N GLN A 148 -17.14 -1.01 -0.35
CA GLN A 148 -16.06 -0.59 0.56
C GLN A 148 -14.93 0.15 -0.15
N LEU A 149 -14.77 -0.05 -1.48
CA LEU A 149 -13.70 0.57 -2.25
C LEU A 149 -13.98 2.05 -2.57
N SER A 150 -15.25 2.46 -2.57
CA SER A 150 -15.68 3.80 -3.01
C SER A 150 -15.16 4.95 -2.15
N ARG A 151 -14.87 4.68 -0.87
CA ARG A 151 -14.33 5.66 0.09
C ARG A 151 -12.83 5.94 -0.06
N PHE A 152 -12.09 5.07 -0.76
CA PHE A 152 -10.65 5.24 -0.89
C PHE A 152 -10.30 6.27 -1.98
N LEU A 153 -9.37 7.16 -1.63
CA LEU A 153 -8.85 8.19 -2.52
C LEU A 153 -8.08 7.57 -3.70
N HIS A 154 -7.32 6.52 -3.44
CA HIS A 154 -6.55 5.80 -4.43
C HIS A 154 -6.73 4.29 -4.28
N ILE A 155 -6.62 3.56 -5.39
CA ILE A 155 -6.49 2.10 -5.41
C ILE A 155 -5.07 1.76 -5.87
N ILE A 156 -4.21 1.41 -4.94
CA ILE A 156 -2.79 1.12 -5.17
C ILE A 156 -2.63 -0.37 -5.49
N ILE A 157 -2.14 -0.69 -6.68
CA ILE A 157 -1.94 -2.07 -7.17
C ILE A 157 -0.45 -2.42 -7.12
N GLU A 158 -0.14 -3.56 -6.52
CA GLU A 158 1.22 -4.02 -6.30
C GLU A 158 1.82 -4.65 -7.58
N PHE A 159 2.84 -3.99 -8.13
CA PHE A 159 3.59 -4.45 -9.31
C PHE A 159 4.94 -5.08 -8.91
N TYR A 160 5.22 -5.25 -7.61
CA TYR A 160 6.50 -5.74 -7.10
C TYR A 160 6.96 -7.08 -7.71
N GLN A 161 6.02 -7.93 -8.12
CA GLN A 161 6.30 -9.27 -8.69
C GLN A 161 6.12 -9.34 -10.21
N VAL A 162 5.81 -8.20 -10.85
CA VAL A 162 5.69 -8.15 -12.31
C VAL A 162 7.09 -8.01 -12.89
N THR A 163 7.42 -8.87 -13.86
CA THR A 163 8.77 -8.96 -14.43
C THR A 163 8.88 -8.49 -15.87
N ASP A 164 7.77 -8.07 -16.47
CA ASP A 164 7.67 -7.67 -17.87
C ASP A 164 6.57 -6.62 -18.03
N VAL A 165 6.89 -5.49 -18.68
CA VAL A 165 5.95 -4.39 -18.98
C VAL A 165 4.72 -4.88 -19.75
N ASN A 166 4.87 -5.90 -20.59
CA ASN A 166 3.75 -6.47 -21.35
C ASN A 166 2.68 -7.11 -20.44
N LYS A 167 3.02 -7.42 -19.18
CA LYS A 167 2.08 -7.97 -18.19
C LYS A 167 1.37 -6.89 -17.38
N PHE A 168 1.75 -5.61 -17.48
CA PHE A 168 1.14 -4.53 -16.69
C PHE A 168 -0.36 -4.41 -16.93
N SER A 169 -0.78 -4.39 -18.20
CA SER A 169 -2.20 -4.35 -18.53
C SER A 169 -2.93 -5.58 -18.01
N LEU A 170 -2.31 -6.77 -18.08
CA LEU A 170 -2.90 -8.01 -17.56
C LEU A 170 -3.09 -7.95 -16.04
N THR A 171 -2.13 -7.42 -15.30
CA THR A 171 -2.23 -7.22 -13.84
C THR A 171 -3.40 -6.32 -13.46
N ILE A 172 -3.64 -5.25 -14.23
CA ILE A 172 -4.82 -4.39 -14.00
C ILE A 172 -6.11 -5.09 -14.40
N GLN A 173 -6.13 -5.86 -15.50
CA GLN A 173 -7.32 -6.60 -15.94
C GLN A 173 -7.85 -7.55 -14.86
N ASP A 174 -6.97 -8.21 -14.10
CA ASP A 174 -7.35 -9.04 -12.96
C ASP A 174 -8.05 -8.25 -11.83
N CYS A 175 -7.91 -6.93 -11.81
CA CYS A 175 -8.52 -6.04 -10.83
C CYS A 175 -9.90 -5.51 -11.28
N LEU A 176 -10.24 -5.58 -12.57
CA LEU A 176 -11.45 -4.97 -13.16
C LEU A 176 -12.73 -5.79 -12.91
N GLU A 177 -12.89 -6.32 -11.70
CA GLU A 177 -14.12 -6.99 -11.28
C GLU A 177 -15.27 -5.96 -11.10
N PRO A 178 -16.54 -6.34 -11.37
CA PRO A 178 -17.67 -5.44 -11.20
C PRO A 178 -17.71 -4.78 -9.81
N GLY A 179 -17.80 -3.46 -9.78
CA GLY A 179 -17.83 -2.66 -8.55
C GLY A 179 -16.48 -2.13 -8.08
N VAL A 180 -15.36 -2.56 -8.66
CA VAL A 180 -14.04 -1.94 -8.40
C VAL A 180 -13.96 -0.57 -9.11
N PRO A 181 -13.59 0.52 -8.41
CA PRO A 181 -13.35 1.82 -9.06
C PRO A 181 -12.19 1.74 -10.06
N THR A 182 -12.40 2.23 -11.28
CA THR A 182 -11.41 2.17 -12.36
C THR A 182 -10.77 3.52 -12.69
N ASP A 183 -11.09 4.57 -11.94
CA ASP A 183 -10.75 5.96 -12.24
C ASP A 183 -9.50 6.48 -11.50
N ARG A 184 -8.90 5.66 -10.62
CA ARG A 184 -7.94 6.11 -9.59
C ARG A 184 -6.83 5.12 -9.23
N PHE A 185 -6.34 4.33 -10.20
CA PHE A 185 -5.28 3.36 -9.94
C PHE A 185 -3.91 4.01 -9.76
N ILE A 186 -3.15 3.55 -8.77
CA ILE A 186 -1.73 3.87 -8.58
C ILE A 186 -0.93 2.57 -8.67
N MET A 187 0.22 2.59 -9.34
CA MET A 187 1.05 1.39 -9.51
C MET A 187 2.20 1.42 -8.50
N ALA A 188 2.26 0.43 -7.62
CA ALA A 188 3.30 0.31 -6.61
C ALA A 188 4.45 -0.56 -7.09
N VAL A 189 5.65 0.02 -7.13
CA VAL A 189 6.91 -0.65 -7.49
C VAL A 189 7.96 -0.37 -6.42
N SER A 190 9.08 -1.09 -6.44
CA SER A 190 10.21 -0.81 -5.53
C SER A 190 11.36 -0.20 -6.30
N THR A 191 12.18 0.60 -5.63
CA THR A 191 13.55 0.84 -6.09
C THR A 191 14.37 -0.46 -6.07
N PRO A 192 15.50 -0.52 -6.77
CA PRO A 192 16.46 -1.60 -6.62
C PRO A 192 16.84 -1.86 -5.16
N SER A 193 17.06 -3.14 -4.83
CA SER A 193 17.63 -3.53 -3.54
C SER A 193 19.06 -3.01 -3.38
N LEU A 194 19.46 -2.70 -2.14
CA LEU A 194 20.86 -2.42 -1.81
C LEU A 194 21.67 -3.71 -1.64
N ASP A 195 21.01 -4.85 -1.49
CA ASP A 195 21.67 -6.15 -1.50
C ASP A 195 22.08 -6.50 -2.94
N SER A 196 23.39 -6.49 -3.20
CA SER A 196 23.96 -6.82 -4.50
C SER A 196 23.63 -8.23 -5.01
N SER A 197 23.19 -9.15 -4.14
CA SER A 197 22.76 -10.49 -4.53
C SER A 197 21.32 -10.52 -5.04
N ASP A 198 20.50 -9.53 -4.67
CA ASP A 198 19.15 -9.36 -5.18
C ASP A 198 19.19 -8.56 -6.48
N THR A 199 19.18 -9.29 -7.58
CA THR A 199 19.20 -8.74 -8.94
C THR A 199 17.80 -8.57 -9.52
N THR A 200 16.75 -8.74 -8.70
CA THR A 200 15.37 -8.83 -9.17
C THR A 200 14.47 -7.74 -8.62
N THR A 201 14.58 -7.40 -7.33
CA THR A 201 13.76 -6.35 -6.72
C THR A 201 14.03 -5.01 -7.39
N GLY A 202 12.95 -4.35 -7.83
CA GLY A 202 13.02 -3.06 -8.49
C GLY A 202 13.45 -3.09 -9.96
N TYR A 203 13.50 -4.29 -10.58
CA TYR A 203 13.82 -4.45 -11.99
C TYR A 203 12.71 -5.15 -12.78
N LEU A 204 12.55 -4.75 -14.04
CA LEU A 204 11.81 -5.46 -15.09
C LEU A 204 12.83 -6.03 -16.07
N GLY A 205 13.27 -7.25 -15.82
CA GLY A 205 14.42 -7.82 -16.52
C GLY A 205 15.70 -7.06 -16.15
N LYS A 206 16.16 -6.18 -17.04
CA LYS A 206 17.36 -5.34 -16.81
C LYS A 206 17.03 -3.86 -16.60
N GLU A 207 15.80 -3.47 -16.86
CA GLU A 207 15.36 -2.07 -16.78
C GLU A 207 14.82 -1.77 -15.37
N LEU A 208 14.90 -0.51 -14.95
CA LEU A 208 14.37 -0.08 -13.65
C LEU A 208 12.85 -0.11 -13.67
N ALA A 209 12.24 -0.86 -12.74
CA ALA A 209 10.79 -0.98 -12.65
C ALA A 209 10.11 0.38 -12.43
N THR A 210 10.76 1.30 -11.69
CA THR A 210 10.30 2.67 -11.47
C THR A 210 10.16 3.47 -12.76
N ILE A 211 11.18 3.44 -13.62
CA ILE A 211 11.24 4.21 -14.87
C ILE A 211 10.28 3.63 -15.91
N GLU A 212 10.28 2.32 -16.09
CA GLU A 212 9.39 1.64 -17.04
C GLU A 212 7.92 1.84 -16.66
N THR A 213 7.61 1.78 -15.36
CA THR A 213 6.26 2.08 -14.86
C THR A 213 5.90 3.54 -15.12
N ALA A 214 6.81 4.49 -14.87
CA ALA A 214 6.57 5.91 -15.15
C ALA A 214 6.19 6.14 -16.61
N TYR A 215 6.93 5.56 -17.57
CA TYR A 215 6.57 5.66 -18.99
C TYR A 215 5.23 5.00 -19.27
N TRP A 216 5.00 3.80 -18.77
CA TRP A 216 3.76 3.07 -19.04
C TRP A 216 2.52 3.81 -18.52
N ILE A 217 2.58 4.49 -17.38
CA ILE A 217 1.42 5.19 -16.84
C ILE A 217 1.04 6.46 -17.63
N THR A 218 1.98 7.04 -18.41
CA THR A 218 1.66 8.16 -19.30
C THR A 218 0.86 7.75 -20.54
N SER A 219 0.84 6.45 -20.88
CA SER A 219 -0.02 5.95 -21.96
C SER A 219 -1.50 5.95 -21.54
N ILE A 220 -2.40 6.29 -22.46
CA ILE A 220 -3.84 6.31 -22.18
C ILE A 220 -4.42 4.88 -22.30
N SER A 221 -5.29 4.50 -21.37
CA SER A 221 -6.15 3.32 -21.46
C SER A 221 -7.60 3.77 -21.58
N SER A 222 -8.41 3.05 -22.36
CA SER A 222 -9.85 3.33 -22.50
C SER A 222 -10.70 2.77 -21.36
N GLU A 223 -10.17 1.82 -20.59
CA GLU A 223 -10.93 1.04 -19.61
C GLU A 223 -10.73 1.50 -18.17
N TYR A 224 -9.60 2.17 -17.90
CA TYR A 224 -9.22 2.61 -16.56
C TYR A 224 -8.23 3.78 -16.61
N ASN A 225 -8.18 4.56 -15.53
CA ASN A 225 -7.25 5.66 -15.37
C ASN A 225 -6.09 5.27 -14.46
N LYS A 226 -4.91 5.79 -14.81
CA LYS A 226 -3.67 5.65 -14.05
C LYS A 226 -3.35 7.02 -13.44
N SER A 227 -3.47 7.12 -12.13
CA SER A 227 -3.35 8.38 -11.38
C SER A 227 -1.95 8.62 -10.82
N GLY A 228 -1.09 7.61 -10.79
CA GLY A 228 0.29 7.81 -10.35
C GLY A 228 1.07 6.53 -10.10
N ILE A 229 2.20 6.71 -9.42
CA ILE A 229 3.12 5.65 -9.02
C ILE A 229 3.37 5.76 -7.51
N ALA A 230 3.43 4.61 -6.83
CA ALA A 230 3.94 4.50 -5.47
C ALA A 230 5.29 3.77 -5.55
N ILE A 231 6.29 4.26 -4.82
CA ILE A 231 7.63 3.71 -4.86
C ILE A 231 8.02 3.28 -3.45
N ASP A 232 8.27 1.99 -3.28
CA ASP A 232 8.82 1.42 -2.06
C ASP A 232 10.34 1.60 -2.03
N ASN A 233 10.88 1.67 -0.82
CA ASN A 233 12.31 1.74 -0.55
C ASN A 233 13.02 2.95 -1.19
N VAL A 234 12.32 4.08 -1.34
CA VAL A 234 12.84 5.33 -1.92
C VAL A 234 14.22 5.72 -1.38
N GLN A 235 14.51 5.45 -0.11
CA GLN A 235 15.83 5.69 0.51
C GLN A 235 17.00 5.02 -0.22
N ASN A 236 16.78 3.91 -0.92
CA ASN A 236 17.81 3.22 -1.69
C ASN A 236 18.29 4.07 -2.89
N ASP A 237 17.50 5.05 -3.33
CA ASP A 237 17.86 5.98 -4.39
C ASP A 237 18.59 7.23 -3.89
N TYR A 238 18.84 7.35 -2.57
CA TYR A 238 19.50 8.52 -1.99
C TYR A 238 20.94 8.68 -2.49
N TYR A 239 21.72 7.59 -2.54
CA TYR A 239 23.13 7.61 -2.94
C TYR A 239 23.33 7.09 -4.37
N GLN A 240 22.81 7.81 -5.37
CA GLN A 240 23.15 7.53 -6.77
C GLN A 240 24.40 8.30 -7.19
N THR A 241 25.27 7.66 -7.98
CA THR A 241 26.53 8.21 -8.49
C THR A 241 26.38 9.54 -9.23
N ASN A 242 25.18 9.84 -9.72
CA ASN A 242 24.86 11.04 -10.48
C ASN A 242 23.82 11.96 -9.79
N GLY A 243 23.71 11.91 -8.46
CA GLY A 243 22.95 12.86 -7.65
C GLY A 243 21.85 12.24 -6.80
N THR A 244 21.52 12.90 -5.70
CA THR A 244 20.55 12.43 -4.70
C THR A 244 19.14 12.29 -5.28
N TYR A 245 18.51 11.12 -5.04
CA TYR A 245 17.17 10.76 -5.53
C TYR A 245 16.99 10.94 -7.04
N ARG A 246 18.03 10.59 -7.82
CA ARG A 246 18.04 10.79 -9.27
C ARG A 246 16.89 10.08 -9.97
N ASN A 247 16.70 8.80 -9.70
CA ASN A 247 15.68 8.01 -10.41
C ASN A 247 14.28 8.46 -9.99
N ILE A 248 14.08 8.84 -8.72
CA ILE A 248 12.80 9.41 -8.26
C ILE A 248 12.47 10.73 -8.98
N LYS A 249 13.45 11.62 -9.12
CA LYS A 249 13.27 12.87 -9.90
C LYS A 249 12.98 12.59 -11.37
N GLU A 250 13.62 11.58 -11.94
CA GLU A 250 13.39 11.17 -13.33
C GLU A 250 11.97 10.64 -13.53
N VAL A 251 11.47 9.80 -12.62
CA VAL A 251 10.07 9.33 -12.62
C VAL A 251 9.10 10.53 -12.62
N ILE A 252 9.30 11.50 -11.72
CA ILE A 252 8.44 12.69 -11.64
C ILE A 252 8.46 13.48 -12.95
N ASN A 253 9.64 13.65 -13.56
CA ASN A 253 9.80 14.35 -14.83
C ASN A 253 9.14 13.62 -16.00
N ILE A 254 9.17 12.28 -16.02
CA ILE A 254 8.48 11.47 -17.04
C ILE A 254 6.97 11.64 -16.93
N MET A 255 6.43 11.59 -15.70
CA MET A 255 5.01 11.72 -15.45
C MET A 255 4.48 13.15 -15.67
N ASN A 256 5.31 14.15 -15.37
CA ASN A 256 4.96 15.56 -15.44
C ASN A 256 6.03 16.32 -16.25
N PRO A 257 6.12 16.09 -17.57
CA PRO A 257 7.12 16.74 -18.40
C PRO A 257 6.89 18.25 -18.41
N ALA A 258 7.97 19.02 -18.43
CA ALA A 258 7.89 20.47 -18.57
C ALA A 258 7.11 20.83 -19.85
N PRO A 259 6.25 21.87 -19.82
CA PRO A 259 5.57 22.33 -21.02
C PRO A 259 6.59 22.64 -22.11
N ILE A 260 6.42 22.02 -23.28
CA ILE A 260 7.19 22.39 -24.46
C ILE A 260 6.73 23.80 -24.84
N LYS A 261 7.63 24.78 -24.74
CA LYS A 261 7.37 26.18 -25.15
C LYS A 261 7.25 26.30 -26.66
#